data_AF-A0A1B1K5J0-F1
#
_entry.id   AF-A0A1B1K5J0-F1
#
_cell.length_a   1.000
_cell.length_b   1.000
_cell.length_c   1.000
_cell.angle_alpha   90.00
_cell.angle_beta   90.00
_cell.angle_gamma   90.00
#
_symmetry.space_group_name_H-M   'P 1'
#
loop_
_entity.id
_entity.type
_entity.pdbx_description
1 polymer ?
#
loop_
_entity_poly.entity_id
_entity_poly.type
_entity_poly.pdbx_seq_one_letter_code
_entity_poly.pdbx_strand_id
1 'polypeptide(L)'
;MTRKMAVRAAVASAVIAPAMVFVAGGTATAVPALTAGAAGEVTVTVPAGESWTCFGFDSAFNFKTGAFGPGMPGKLSGFANGNATVFCFGGTAPFFFTGSVSVS
;
A
#
# COMPACT_ATOMS: atom_id res chain seq x y z
N MET A 1 -15.49 15.65 13.14
CA MET A 1 -15.13 14.25 12.78
C MET A 1 -13.87 14.15 11.90
N THR A 2 -13.50 15.20 11.16
CA THR A 2 -12.39 15.27 10.19
C THR A 2 -10.97 15.17 10.78
N ARG A 3 -10.75 15.67 12.01
CA ARG A 3 -9.41 15.72 12.62
C ARG A 3 -8.84 14.35 13.01
N LYS A 4 -9.70 13.39 13.39
CA LYS A 4 -9.24 12.05 13.80
C LYS A 4 -8.69 11.25 12.61
N MET A 5 -9.27 11.39 11.42
CA MET A 5 -8.79 10.73 10.20
C MET A 5 -7.44 11.31 9.73
N ALA A 6 -7.30 12.64 9.76
CA ALA A 6 -6.04 13.31 9.44
C ALA A 6 -4.90 12.94 10.40
N VAL A 7 -5.18 12.89 11.71
CA VAL A 7 -4.20 12.47 12.72
C VAL A 7 -3.82 11.00 12.53
N ARG A 8 -4.76 10.13 12.19
CA ARG A 8 -4.48 8.71 11.99
C ARG A 8 -3.71 8.44 10.69
N ALA A 9 -4.00 9.17 9.60
CA ALA A 9 -3.19 9.14 8.38
C ALA A 9 -1.77 9.70 8.62
N ALA A 10 -1.63 10.76 9.43
CA ALA A 10 -0.33 11.31 9.80
C ALA A 10 0.50 10.33 10.64
N VAL A 11 -0.12 9.59 11.57
CA VAL A 11 0.57 8.55 12.36
C VAL A 11 1.01 7.38 11.48
N ALA A 12 0.17 6.93 10.54
CA ALA A 12 0.57 5.92 9.56
C ALA A 12 1.76 6.40 8.71
N SER A 13 1.72 7.63 8.16
CA SER A 13 2.84 8.19 7.41
C SER A 13 4.11 8.40 8.24
N ALA A 14 3.99 8.81 9.51
CA ALA A 14 5.13 9.05 10.40
C ALA A 14 5.84 7.77 10.84
N VAL A 15 5.12 6.64 10.95
CA VAL A 15 5.70 5.33 11.30
C VAL A 15 6.41 4.68 10.11
N ILE A 16 6.02 5.01 8.87
CA ILE A 16 6.61 4.39 7.68
C ILE A 16 7.85 5.14 7.16
N ALA A 17 7.99 6.43 7.49
CA ALA A 17 9.15 7.25 7.10
C ALA A 17 10.54 6.72 7.56
N PRO A 18 10.72 6.11 8.75
CA PRO A 18 12.06 5.76 9.24
C PRO A 18 12.64 4.42 8.74
N ALA A 19 11.90 3.61 7.97
CA ALA A 19 12.31 2.25 7.60
C ALA A 19 12.79 2.07 6.15
N MET A 20 12.90 3.14 5.36
CA MET A 20 13.34 3.06 3.97
C MET A 20 14.83 3.35 3.83
N VAL A 21 15.64 2.31 3.82
CA VAL A 21 17.00 2.39 3.26
C VAL A 21 16.83 2.41 1.74
N PHE A 22 16.97 3.59 1.13
CA PHE A 22 17.02 3.72 -0.32
C PHE A 22 18.28 3.01 -0.82
N VAL A 23 18.11 1.83 -1.41
CA VAL A 23 19.20 1.21 -2.16
C VAL A 23 19.41 2.08 -3.40
N ALA A 24 20.67 2.44 -3.70
CA ALA A 24 21.01 3.17 -4.92
C ALA A 24 20.58 2.34 -6.15
N GLY A 25 19.37 2.60 -6.64
CA GLY A 25 18.74 1.98 -7.79
C GLY A 25 18.03 3.07 -8.59
N GLY A 26 17.90 2.85 -9.90
CA GLY A 26 17.39 3.85 -10.85
C GLY A 26 15.95 4.32 -10.58
N THR A 27 15.34 4.97 -11.56
CA THR A 27 13.94 5.37 -11.44
C THR A 27 13.02 4.18 -11.68
N ALA A 28 12.06 3.96 -10.80
CA ALA A 28 10.97 3.02 -11.01
C ALA A 28 10.26 3.34 -12.33
N THR A 29 10.04 2.32 -13.15
CA THR A 29 9.43 2.50 -14.48
C THR A 29 7.90 2.53 -14.42
N ALA A 30 7.33 2.00 -13.34
CA ALA A 30 5.90 2.01 -13.04
C ALA A 30 5.65 1.81 -11.53
N VAL A 31 4.44 2.17 -11.09
CA VAL A 31 3.97 1.99 -9.71
C VAL A 31 2.99 0.80 -9.61
N PRO A 32 2.75 0.25 -8.41
CA PRO A 32 1.77 -0.82 -8.22
C PRO A 32 0.34 -0.39 -8.58
N ALA A 33 -0.45 -1.33 -9.12
CA ALA A 33 -1.87 -1.15 -9.32
C ALA A 33 -2.66 -1.81 -8.17
N LEU A 34 -3.69 -1.12 -7.69
CA LEU A 34 -4.58 -1.61 -6.63
C LEU A 34 -5.96 -1.88 -7.23
N THR A 35 -6.52 -3.05 -6.92
CA THR A 35 -7.88 -3.42 -7.33
C THR A 35 -8.60 -4.15 -6.20
N ALA A 36 -9.93 -4.14 -6.22
CA ALA A 36 -10.72 -4.92 -5.27
C ALA A 36 -10.53 -6.41 -5.57
N GLY A 37 -10.25 -7.20 -4.54
CA GLY A 37 -10.14 -8.65 -4.62
C GLY A 37 -11.45 -9.35 -4.25
N ALA A 38 -11.35 -10.54 -3.66
CA ALA A 38 -12.47 -11.18 -2.98
C ALA A 38 -12.91 -10.38 -1.74
N ALA A 39 -13.94 -10.85 -1.04
CA ALA A 39 -14.48 -10.16 0.12
C ALA A 39 -13.39 -9.85 1.16
N GLY A 40 -13.28 -8.58 1.55
CA GLY A 40 -12.23 -8.11 2.46
C GLY A 40 -10.81 -8.10 1.89
N GLU A 41 -10.62 -8.20 0.57
CA GLU A 41 -9.28 -8.24 -0.06
C GLU A 41 -9.00 -7.05 -0.98
N VAL A 42 -7.75 -6.59 -0.96
CA VAL A 42 -7.18 -5.69 -1.98
C VAL A 42 -6.08 -6.45 -2.71
N THR A 43 -6.20 -6.52 -4.03
CA THR A 43 -5.18 -7.08 -4.91
C THR A 43 -4.16 -6.01 -5.27
N VAL A 44 -2.88 -6.32 -5.08
CA VAL A 44 -1.73 -5.45 -5.38
C VAL A 44 -0.97 -6.08 -6.53
N THR A 45 -0.92 -5.40 -7.68
CA THR A 45 -0.15 -5.85 -8.84
C THR A 45 1.12 -5.04 -8.97
N VAL A 46 2.27 -5.68 -8.80
CA VAL A 46 3.57 -5.04 -8.93
C VAL A 46 4.09 -5.19 -10.37
N PRO A 47 4.55 -4.09 -11.01
CA PRO A 47 5.17 -4.14 -12.33
C PRO A 47 6.36 -5.11 -12.39
N ALA A 48 6.61 -5.67 -13.57
CA ALA A 48 7.76 -6.54 -13.78
C ALA A 48 9.07 -5.80 -13.48
N GLY A 49 10.01 -6.47 -12.82
CA GLY A 49 11.31 -5.89 -12.44
C GLY A 49 11.29 -4.99 -11.20
N GLU A 50 10.12 -4.71 -10.62
CA GLU A 50 9.99 -3.88 -9.43
C GLU A 50 9.70 -4.74 -8.18
N SER A 51 9.95 -4.18 -7.00
CA SER A 51 9.57 -4.79 -5.71
C SER A 51 9.09 -3.72 -4.75
N TRP A 52 7.96 -3.98 -4.10
CA TRP A 52 7.24 -2.99 -3.31
C TRP A 52 6.73 -3.58 -2.01
N THR A 53 6.85 -2.82 -0.92
CA THR A 53 6.21 -3.12 0.36
C THR A 53 4.99 -2.24 0.52
N CYS A 54 3.80 -2.83 0.71
CA CYS A 54 2.57 -2.08 0.89
C CYS A 54 1.94 -2.25 2.28
N PHE A 55 1.26 -1.20 2.71
CA PHE A 55 0.56 -1.06 3.98
C PHE A 55 -0.86 -0.57 3.72
N GLY A 56 -1.87 -1.34 4.11
CA GLY A 56 -3.27 -1.00 3.93
C GLY A 56 -4.00 -0.77 5.24
N PHE A 57 -4.94 0.16 5.22
CA PHE A 57 -5.82 0.50 6.35
C PHE A 57 -7.26 0.60 5.86
N ASP A 58 -8.20 -0.02 6.55
CA ASP A 58 -9.62 0.25 6.33
C ASP A 58 -10.17 1.33 7.28
N SER A 59 -11.45 1.67 7.09
CA SER A 59 -12.16 2.65 7.91
C SER A 59 -12.35 2.22 9.38
N ALA A 60 -12.18 0.91 9.67
CA ALA A 60 -12.19 0.34 11.00
C ALA A 60 -10.78 0.26 11.62
N PHE A 61 -9.75 0.78 10.94
CA PHE A 61 -8.34 0.78 11.37
C PHE A 61 -7.71 -0.61 11.43
N ASN A 62 -8.21 -1.58 10.67
CA ASN A 62 -7.49 -2.82 10.47
C ASN A 62 -6.28 -2.54 9.58
N PHE A 63 -5.10 -2.83 10.11
CA PHE A 63 -3.84 -2.69 9.41
C PHE A 63 -3.44 -4.00 8.75
N LYS A 64 -3.07 -3.94 7.47
CA LYS A 64 -2.53 -5.06 6.69
C LYS A 64 -1.23 -4.65 6.03
N THR A 65 -0.31 -5.57 5.87
CA THR A 65 0.98 -5.31 5.21
C THR A 65 1.39 -6.51 4.36
N GLY A 66 2.20 -6.25 3.33
CA GLY A 66 2.75 -7.28 2.46
C GLY A 66 3.92 -6.75 1.65
N ALA A 67 4.89 -7.62 1.37
CA ALA A 67 5.96 -7.38 0.42
C ALA A 67 5.66 -8.14 -0.87
N PHE A 68 5.74 -7.44 -2.00
CA PHE A 68 5.30 -7.92 -3.30
C PHE A 68 6.46 -7.85 -4.30
N GLY A 69 6.76 -9.00 -4.89
CA GLY A 69 7.80 -9.15 -5.90
C GLY A 69 7.28 -8.99 -7.33
N PRO A 70 8.17 -9.03 -8.32
CA PRO A 70 7.85 -8.71 -9.70
C PRO A 70 6.88 -9.72 -10.34
N GLY A 71 5.90 -9.20 -11.08
CA GLY A 71 5.11 -9.97 -12.03
C GLY A 71 4.04 -10.89 -11.44
N MET A 72 3.84 -10.91 -10.12
CA MET A 72 2.78 -11.68 -9.49
C MET A 72 1.85 -10.78 -8.67
N PRO A 73 0.53 -10.79 -8.93
CA PRO A 73 -0.43 -10.10 -8.07
C PRO A 73 -0.43 -10.76 -6.69
N GLY A 74 -0.19 -9.97 -5.67
CA GLY A 74 -0.37 -10.37 -4.28
C GLY A 74 -1.62 -9.74 -3.69
N LYS A 75 -1.93 -10.07 -2.43
CA LYS A 75 -3.13 -9.56 -1.77
C LYS A 75 -2.90 -9.13 -0.34
N LEU A 76 -3.63 -8.10 0.06
CA LEU A 76 -3.84 -7.69 1.44
C LEU A 76 -5.26 -8.10 1.82
N SER A 77 -5.41 -9.04 2.76
CA SER A 77 -6.70 -9.66 3.09
C SER A 77 -7.18 -9.34 4.51
N GLY A 78 -8.50 -9.39 4.71
CA GLY A 78 -9.16 -9.21 5.99
C GLY A 78 -9.45 -7.75 6.34
N PHE A 79 -9.69 -6.92 5.34
CA PHE A 79 -10.31 -5.60 5.53
C PHE A 79 -11.80 -5.75 5.80
N ALA A 80 -12.35 -4.82 6.57
CA ALA A 80 -13.78 -4.62 6.69
C ALA A 80 -14.35 -3.97 5.41
N ASN A 81 -15.63 -4.19 5.17
CA ASN A 81 -16.35 -3.60 4.04
C ASN A 81 -16.27 -2.07 4.09
N GLY A 82 -16.01 -1.45 2.94
CA GLY A 82 -15.82 -0.02 2.81
C GLY A 82 -14.53 0.33 2.09
N ASN A 83 -13.94 1.49 2.40
CA ASN A 83 -12.71 1.92 1.73
C ASN A 83 -11.46 1.44 2.47
N ALA A 84 -10.56 0.79 1.73
CA ALA A 84 -9.20 0.49 2.14
C ALA A 84 -8.22 1.45 1.45
N THR A 85 -7.38 2.12 2.21
CA THR A 85 -6.30 2.99 1.71
C THR A 85 -4.97 2.26 1.84
N VAL A 86 -4.22 2.16 0.76
CA VAL A 86 -2.96 1.44 0.68
C VAL A 86 -1.82 2.41 0.34
N PHE A 87 -0.69 2.23 1.02
CA PHE A 87 0.56 2.95 0.85
C PHE A 87 1.64 1.94 0.46
N CYS A 88 2.23 2.08 -0.73
CA CYS A 88 3.26 1.21 -1.23
C CYS A 88 4.60 1.96 -1.32
N PHE A 89 5.68 1.27 -0.96
CA PHE A 89 7.03 1.79 -0.96
C PHE A 89 7.97 0.89 -1.76
N GLY A 90 8.63 1.47 -2.75
CA GLY A 90 9.57 0.80 -3.66
C GLY A 90 11.02 1.09 -3.29
N GLY A 91 11.95 0.27 -3.78
CA GLY A 91 13.39 0.50 -3.61
C GLY A 91 13.98 1.58 -4.54
N THR A 92 13.20 2.04 -5.52
CA THR A 92 13.59 2.89 -6.67
C THR A 92 12.63 4.08 -6.79
N ALA A 93 13.08 5.22 -7.31
CA ALA A 93 12.26 6.46 -7.32
C ALA A 93 11.31 6.58 -8.54
N PRO A 94 10.02 6.98 -8.42
CA PRO A 94 9.36 7.37 -7.18
C PRO A 94 9.15 6.15 -6.29
N PHE A 95 9.64 6.26 -5.06
CA PHE A 95 9.66 5.16 -4.09
C PHE A 95 8.36 5.07 -3.29
N PHE A 96 7.36 5.88 -3.61
CA PHE A 96 6.11 5.97 -2.86
C PHE A 96 4.92 6.05 -3.79
N PHE A 97 3.89 5.29 -3.46
CA PHE A 97 2.60 5.28 -4.13
C PHE A 97 1.49 5.15 -3.08
N THR A 98 0.37 5.84 -3.29
CA THR A 98 -0.82 5.69 -2.45
C THR A 98 -2.07 5.60 -3.30
N GLY A 99 -3.02 4.77 -2.89
CA GLY A 99 -4.32 4.65 -3.53
C GLY A 99 -5.36 4.06 -2.59
N SER A 100 -6.63 4.22 -2.94
CA SER A 100 -7.75 3.69 -2.16
C SER A 100 -8.64 2.82 -3.04
N VAL A 101 -9.14 1.74 -2.48
CA VAL A 101 -10.00 0.76 -3.15
C VAL A 101 -11.23 0.51 -2.29
N SER A 102 -12.40 0.41 -2.91
CA SER A 102 -13.61 -0.04 -2.24
C SER A 102 -13.62 -1.56 -2.15
N VAL A 103 -13.73 -2.08 -0.93
CA VAL A 103 -13.69 -3.49 -0.58
C VAL A 103 -15.08 -3.91 -0.09
N SER A 104 -15.57 -5.04 -0.59
CA SER A 104 -16.90 -5.62 -0.29
C SER A 104 -16.84 -6.79 0.67
#